data_AF-A0A1A7YA32-F1
#
_entry.id   AF-A0A1A7YA32-F1
#
_cell.length_a   1.000
_cell.length_b   1.000
_cell.length_c   1.000
_cell.angle_alpha   90.00
_cell.angle_beta   90.00
_cell.angle_gamma   90.00
#
_symmetry.space_group_name_H-M   'P 1'
#
loop_
_entity.id
_entity.type
_entity.pdbx_description
1 polymer ?
#
loop_
_entity_poly.entity_id
_entity_poly.type
_entity_poly.pdbx_seq_one_letter_code
_entity_poly.pdbx_strand_id
1 'polypeptide(L)' 'LVPVCVIWPQREHIQTSLPMCFRKSFQNCMSVIDCFEITMEKPKDLKARAQTYSQYKSQNTMKYLIGITPQG' A
#
# COMPACT_ATOMS: atom_id res chain seq x y z
N LEU A 1 -1.67 21.77 5.84
CA LEU A 1 -1.46 20.45 6.47
C LEU A 1 0.04 20.17 6.40
N VAL A 2 0.71 20.06 7.55
CA VAL A 2 2.13 19.70 7.59
C VAL A 2 2.24 18.28 7.02
N PRO A 3 3.14 17.96 6.08
CA PRO A 3 3.33 16.59 5.68
C PRO A 3 3.87 15.84 6.90
N VAL A 4 3.00 15.03 7.52
CA VAL A 4 3.43 14.06 8.51
C VAL A 4 4.21 13.03 7.73
N CYS A 5 5.53 13.20 7.68
CA CYS A 5 6.41 12.19 7.12
C CYS A 5 6.23 10.93 7.98
N VAL A 6 5.74 9.85 7.38
CA VAL A 6 5.75 8.54 8.02
C VAL A 6 7.20 8.09 8.06
N ILE A 7 7.79 8.06 9.26
CA ILE A 7 9.16 7.59 9.46
C ILE A 7 9.15 6.07 9.37
N TRP A 8 9.73 5.53 8.31
CA TRP A 8 9.90 4.09 8.17
C TRP A 8 11.12 3.61 8.97
N PRO A 9 11.01 2.51 9.74
CA PRO A 9 12.14 2.01 10.51
C PRO A 9 13.28 1.50 9.61
N GLN A 10 14.50 1.64 10.11
CA GLN A 10 15.70 1.08 9.47
C GLN A 10 15.60 -0.46 9.39
N ARG A 11 16.33 -1.03 8.42
CA ARG A 11 16.27 -2.47 8.13
C ARG A 11 16.64 -3.33 9.32
N GLU A 12 17.66 -2.91 10.06
CA GLU A 12 18.21 -3.63 11.20
C GLU A 12 17.15 -3.77 12.29
N HIS A 13 16.37 -2.71 12.56
CA HIS A 13 15.28 -2.75 13.53
C HIS A 13 14.16 -3.71 13.13
N ILE A 14 13.77 -3.75 11.86
CA ILE A 14 12.75 -4.70 11.37
C ILE A 14 13.27 -6.14 11.45
N GLN A 15 14.53 -6.38 11.12
CA GLN A 15 15.10 -7.73 11.14
C GLN A 15 15.25 -8.31 12.55
N THR A 16 15.70 -7.49 13.52
CA THR A 16 15.85 -7.93 14.92
C THR A 16 14.53 -8.37 15.55
N SER A 17 13.42 -7.77 15.13
CA SER A 17 12.07 -8.03 15.64
C SER A 17 11.22 -8.84 14.64
N LEU A 18 11.81 -9.44 13.61
CA LEU A 18 11.05 -10.17 12.58
C LEU A 18 10.26 -11.34 13.21
N PRO A 19 8.92 -11.41 13.05
CA PRO A 19 8.12 -12.48 13.65
C PRO A 19 8.48 -13.86 13.08
N MET A 20 8.32 -14.90 13.90
CA MET A 20 8.75 -16.26 13.53
C MET A 20 8.09 -16.78 12.25
N CYS A 21 6.83 -16.41 11.98
CA CYS A 21 6.12 -16.78 10.76
C CYS A 21 6.80 -16.27 9.48
N PHE A 22 7.50 -15.13 9.54
CA PHE A 22 8.25 -14.60 8.41
C PHE A 22 9.65 -15.21 8.29
N ARG A 23 10.27 -15.68 9.38
CA ARG A 23 11.69 -16.11 9.37
C ARG A 23 11.98 -17.28 8.41
N LYS A 24 11.05 -18.23 8.26
CA LYS A 24 11.29 -19.44 7.44
C LYS A 24 11.26 -19.17 5.94
N SER A 25 10.31 -18.36 5.48
CA SER A 25 10.03 -18.17 4.05
C SER A 25 10.30 -16.75 3.57
N PHE A 26 10.40 -15.78 4.49
CA PHE A 26 10.47 -14.35 4.23
C PHE A 26 11.48 -13.66 5.17
N GLN A 27 12.67 -14.25 5.36
CA GLN A 27 13.70 -13.75 6.29
C GLN A 27 14.14 -12.30 6.05
N ASN A 28 13.93 -11.78 4.84
CA ASN A 28 14.26 -10.41 4.44
C ASN A 28 13.00 -9.53 4.26
N CYS A 29 11.86 -9.92 4.84
CA CYS A 29 10.63 -9.14 4.76
C CYS A 29 10.81 -7.78 5.44
N MET A 30 10.52 -6.71 4.69
CA MET A 30 10.66 -5.33 5.15
C MET A 30 9.31 -4.63 5.34
N SER A 31 8.32 -5.02 4.55
CA SER A 31 6.96 -4.49 4.58
C SER A 31 6.03 -5.58 4.08
N VAL A 32 4.87 -5.68 4.70
CA VAL A 32 3.68 -6.27 4.07
C VAL A 32 2.97 -5.12 3.36
N ILE A 33 2.57 -5.35 2.11
CA ILE A 33 1.94 -4.33 1.28
C ILE A 33 0.60 -4.88 0.81
N ASP A 34 -0.43 -4.05 0.89
CA ASP A 34 -1.73 -4.33 0.31
C ASP A 34 -2.20 -3.16 -0.56
N CYS A 35 -2.93 -3.51 -1.62
CA CYS A 35 -3.52 -2.56 -2.54
C CYS A 35 -5.01 -2.84 -2.66
N PHE A 36 -5.82 -1.82 -2.44
CA PHE A 36 -7.26 -1.93 -2.64
C PHE A 36 -7.82 -0.75 -3.41
N GLU A 37 -9.02 -0.94 -3.94
CA GLU A 37 -9.72 0.05 -4.74
C GLU A 37 -11.02 0.47 -4.07
N ILE A 38 -11.24 1.77 -3.96
CA ILE A 38 -12.53 2.34 -3.56
C ILE A 38 -13.15 3.00 -4.78
N THR A 39 -14.44 2.76 -5.03
CA THR A 39 -15.20 3.47 -6.06
C THR A 39 -15.21 4.97 -5.76
N MET A 40 -15.00 5.77 -6.80
CA MET A 40 -15.07 7.23 -6.73
C MET A 40 -16.05 7.77 -7.77
N GLU A 41 -16.41 9.04 -7.61
CA GLU A 41 -17.18 9.75 -8.62
C GLU A 41 -16.44 9.82 -9.96
N LYS A 42 -17.21 9.77 -11.04
CA LYS A 42 -16.68 9.85 -12.41
C LYS A 42 -16.03 11.23 -12.63
N PRO A 43 -14.71 11.30 -12.91
CA PRO A 43 -14.07 12.58 -13.18
C PRO A 43 -14.68 13.27 -14.42
N LYS A 44 -14.79 14.60 -14.35
CA LYS A 44 -15.22 15.43 -15.49
C LYS A 44 -14.15 15.47 -16.58
N ASP A 45 -12.88 15.55 -16.18
CA ASP A 45 -11.75 15.48 -17.09
C ASP A 45 -11.66 14.08 -17.72
N LEU A 46 -11.64 14.05 -19.07
CA LEU A 46 -11.68 12.79 -19.82
C LEU A 46 -10.42 11.95 -19.60
N LYS A 47 -9.27 12.60 -19.41
CA LYS A 47 -7.98 11.92 -19.20
C LYS A 47 -7.93 11.30 -17.80
N ALA A 48 -8.30 12.05 -16.77
CA ALA A 48 -8.41 11.55 -15.40
C ALA A 48 -9.44 10.41 -15.31
N ARG A 49 -10.55 10.51 -16.05
CA ARG A 49 -11.54 9.45 -16.13
C ARG A 49 -11.00 8.17 -16.75
N ALA A 50 -10.23 8.27 -17.84
CA ALA A 50 -9.59 7.10 -18.46
C ALA A 50 -8.53 6.48 -17.53
N GLN A 51 -7.75 7.31 -16.83
CA GLN A 51 -6.68 6.87 -15.93
C GLN A 51 -7.18 6.19 -14.65
N THR A 52 -8.33 6.62 -14.13
CA THR A 52 -8.92 6.08 -12.89
C THR A 52 -9.93 4.96 -13.15
N TYR A 53 -10.18 4.57 -14.41
CA TYR A 53 -11.13 3.50 -14.70
C TYR A 53 -10.54 2.13 -14.37
N SER A 54 -11.15 1.44 -13.40
CA SER A 54 -10.83 0.06 -13.09
C SER A 54 -11.65 -0.86 -13.98
N GLN A 55 -10.96 -1.59 -14.86
CA GLN A 55 -11.61 -2.64 -15.65
C GLN A 55 -12.19 -3.74 -14.75
N TYR A 56 -11.48 -4.09 -13.66
CA TYR A 56 -11.90 -5.10 -12.71
C TYR A 56 -13.23 -4.73 -12.03
N LYS A 57 -13.41 -3.47 -11.62
CA LYS A 57 -14.65 -2.99 -10.96
C LYS A 57 -15.66 -2.36 -11.92
N SER A 58 -15.34 -2.26 -13.21
CA SER A 58 -16.11 -1.58 -14.25
C SER A 58 -16.57 -0.16 -13.87
N GLN A 59 -15.76 0.54 -13.07
CA GLN A 59 -16.06 1.85 -12.49
C GLN A 59 -14.78 2.66 -12.30
N ASN A 60 -14.91 3.98 -12.11
CA ASN A 60 -13.79 4.82 -11.69
C ASN A 60 -13.45 4.53 -10.22
N THR A 61 -12.18 4.26 -9.92
CA THR A 61 -11.71 3.93 -8.58
C THR A 61 -10.45 4.70 -8.21
N MET A 62 -10.29 4.95 -6.91
CA MET A 62 -9.02 5.34 -6.33
C MET A 62 -8.30 4.08 -5.83
N LYS A 63 -7.03 3.94 -6.18
CA LYS A 63 -6.15 2.90 -5.65
C LYS A 63 -5.45 3.41 -4.40
N TYR A 64 -5.57 2.65 -3.33
CA TYR A 64 -4.86 2.90 -2.08
C TYR A 64 -3.80 1.84 -1.90
N LEU A 65 -2.59 2.29 -1.55
CA LEU A 65 -1.46 1.45 -1.18
C LEU A 65 -1.24 1.59 0.33
N ILE A 66 -1.29 0.49 1.05
CA ILE A 66 -0.94 0.45 2.47
C ILE A 66 0.30 -0.41 2.62
N GLY A 67 1.28 0.11 3.37
CA GLY A 67 2.46 -0.63 3.81
C GLY A 67 2.49 -0.68 5.33
N ILE A 68 2.74 -1.87 5.88
CA ILE A 68 2.91 -2.10 7.31
C ILE A 68 4.19 -2.89 7.56
N THR A 69 4.82 -2.67 8.71
CA THR A 69 5.97 -3.48 9.11
C THR A 69 5.52 -4.93 9.37
N PRO A 70 6.39 -5.94 9.20
CA PRO A 70 6.02 -7.33 9.49
C PRO A 70 5.58 -7.55 10.95
N GLN A 71 5.96 -6.65 11.87
CA GLN A 71 5.62 -6.70 13.29
C GLN A 71 4.21 -6.23 13.62
N GLY A 72 3.52 -5.56 12.69
CA GLY A 72 2.33 -4.74 12.95
C GLY A 72 2.74 -3.29 13.15
#